data_AF-A0A3S8UJA1-F1
#
_entry.id   AF-A0A3S8UJA1-F1
#
_cell.length_a   1.000
_cell.length_b   1.000
_cell.length_c   1.000
_cell.angle_alpha   90.00
_cell.angle_beta   90.00
_cell.angle_gamma   90.00
#
_symmetry.space_group_name_H-M   'P 1'
#
loop_
_entity.id
_entity.type
_entity.pdbx_description
1 polymer ?
#
loop_
_entity_poly.entity_id
_entity_poly.type
_entity_poly.pdbx_seq_one_letter_code
_entity_poly.pdbx_strand_id
1 'polypeptide(L)'
;MPLVSSREAYQCLRDAALGVAPLEIIARDAEVAVCIEGWRLSLALDDEGLAHCSQCASPDGRQGALEDWHRYGTNPVDHLSLWERQRIEQLLA
;
A
#
# COMPACT_ATOMS: atom_id res chain seq x y z
N MET A 1 -9.19 3.86 18.76
CA MET A 1 -8.83 4.83 17.71
C MET A 1 -9.30 4.26 16.38
N PRO A 2 -9.76 5.08 15.41
CA PRO A 2 -10.16 4.55 14.12
C PRO A 2 -8.95 3.92 13.42
N LEU A 3 -9.17 2.80 12.73
CA LEU A 3 -8.17 2.13 11.92
C LEU A 3 -7.88 2.95 10.65
N VAL A 4 -6.76 2.66 9.99
CA VAL A 4 -6.48 3.24 8.66
C VAL A 4 -7.50 2.69 7.67
N SER A 5 -8.24 3.57 7.02
CA SER A 5 -9.19 3.17 5.99
C SER A 5 -8.48 2.78 4.69
N SER A 6 -9.13 1.94 3.88
CA SER A 6 -8.58 1.55 2.58
C SER A 6 -8.30 2.76 1.67
N ARG A 7 -9.15 3.79 1.74
CA ARG A 7 -8.98 5.03 0.95
C ARG A 7 -7.76 5.85 1.37
N GLU A 8 -7.39 5.84 2.65
CA GLU A 8 -6.18 6.52 3.12
C GLU A 8 -4.93 5.79 2.65
N ALA A 9 -4.90 4.46 2.80
CA ALA A 9 -3.80 3.64 2.31
C ALA A 9 -3.65 3.74 0.77
N TYR A 10 -4.76 3.76 0.04
CA TYR A 10 -4.77 3.99 -1.41
C TYR A 10 -4.18 5.35 -1.79
N GLN A 11 -4.54 6.44 -1.10
CA GLN A 11 -4.01 7.77 -1.40
C GLN A 11 -2.49 7.81 -1.24
N CYS A 12 -1.96 7.19 -0.19
CA CYS A 12 -0.53 7.05 0.02
C CYS A 12 0.18 6.32 -1.14
N LEU A 13 -0.37 5.19 -1.60
CA LEU A 13 0.14 4.47 -2.77
C LEU A 13 0.06 5.32 -4.05
N ARG A 14 -1.04 6.06 -4.23
CA ARG A 14 -1.23 6.94 -5.37
C ARG A 14 -0.20 8.07 -5.40
N ASP A 15 0.08 8.70 -4.26
CA ASP A 15 1.08 9.78 -4.17
C ASP A 15 2.47 9.26 -4.54
N ALA A 16 2.82 8.05 -4.12
CA ALA A 16 4.03 7.38 -4.57
C ALA A 16 4.03 7.09 -6.09
N ALA A 17 2.92 6.60 -6.63
CA ALA A 17 2.80 6.34 -8.07
C ALA A 17 2.98 7.62 -8.90
N LEU A 18 2.37 8.72 -8.45
CA LEU A 18 2.48 10.03 -9.09
C LEU A 18 3.86 10.70 -8.89
N GLY A 19 4.72 10.14 -8.04
CA GLY A 19 6.03 10.71 -7.70
C GLY A 19 5.93 11.93 -6.78
N VAL A 20 4.81 12.12 -6.09
CA VAL A 20 4.60 13.17 -5.08
C VAL A 20 5.33 12.82 -3.78
N ALA A 21 5.28 11.54 -3.40
CA ALA A 21 5.94 11.00 -2.22
C ALA A 21 6.98 9.94 -2.63
N PRO A 22 8.19 9.93 -2.04
CA PRO A 22 9.15 8.87 -2.30
C PRO A 22 8.66 7.54 -1.69
N LEU A 23 8.80 6.47 -2.45
CA LEU A 23 8.61 5.10 -1.95
C LEU A 23 9.98 4.49 -1.69
N GLU A 24 10.19 4.03 -0.47
CA GLU A 24 11.42 3.38 -0.03
C GLU A 24 11.12 1.94 0.38
N ILE A 25 11.92 0.99 -0.11
CA ILE A 25 11.75 -0.42 0.26
C ILE A 25 12.53 -0.68 1.55
N ILE A 26 11.82 -1.10 2.58
CA ILE A 26 12.36 -1.40 3.91
C ILE A 26 12.85 -2.86 3.95
N ALA A 27 12.05 -3.79 3.42
CA ALA A 27 12.36 -5.21 3.40
C ALA A 27 11.65 -5.90 2.22
N ARG A 28 12.24 -7.00 1.76
CA ARG A 28 11.68 -7.88 0.72
C ARG A 28 11.74 -9.31 1.25
N ASP A 29 10.64 -9.77 1.83
CA ASP A 29 10.46 -11.15 2.31
C ASP A 29 9.35 -11.81 1.47
N ALA A 30 8.40 -12.51 2.11
CA ALA A 30 7.17 -12.98 1.44
C ALA A 30 6.33 -11.82 0.90
N GLU A 31 6.44 -10.65 1.52
CA GLU A 31 5.83 -9.39 1.10
C GLU A 31 6.89 -8.29 1.08
N VAL A 32 6.65 -7.24 0.32
CA VAL A 32 7.53 -6.06 0.25
C VAL A 32 7.04 -5.02 1.25
N ALA A 33 7.85 -4.78 2.27
CA ALA A 33 7.61 -3.70 3.23
C ALA A 33 8.16 -2.39 2.66
N VAL A 34 7.33 -1.36 2.60
CA VAL A 34 7.69 -0.04 2.06
C VAL A 34 7.39 1.09 3.03
N CYS A 35 8.16 2.17 2.92
CA CYS A 35 7.93 3.44 3.59
C CYS A 35 7.53 4.49 2.56
N ILE A 36 6.49 5.28 2.83
CA ILE A 36 6.08 6.41 1.99
C ILE A 36 5.76 7.58 2.94
N GLU A 37 6.64 8.58 3.03
CA GLU A 37 6.49 9.74 3.94
C GLU A 37 6.04 9.37 5.37
N GLY A 38 6.66 8.34 5.94
CA GLY A 38 6.36 7.87 7.31
C GLY A 38 5.19 6.89 7.41
N TRP A 39 4.45 6.67 6.33
CA TRP A 39 3.54 5.52 6.22
C TRP A 39 4.33 4.25 6.01
N ARG A 40 3.93 3.17 6.67
CA ARG A 40 4.54 1.84 6.45
C ARG A 40 3.49 0.91 5.89
N LEU A 41 3.77 0.31 4.73
CA LEU A 41 2.86 -0.61 4.07
C LEU A 41 3.55 -1.93 3.80
N SER A 42 2.79 -3.01 3.87
CA SER A 42 3.20 -4.35 3.47
C SER A 42 2.43 -4.73 2.21
N LEU A 43 3.15 -4.95 1.12
CA LEU A 43 2.60 -5.19 -0.20
C LEU A 43 2.90 -6.63 -0.63
N ALA A 44 1.85 -7.40 -0.89
CA ALA A 44 1.96 -8.73 -1.46
C ALA A 44 2.08 -8.62 -2.99
N LEU A 45 3.03 -9.37 -3.54
CA LEU A 45 3.22 -9.53 -4.97
C LEU A 45 2.86 -10.96 -5.38
N ASP A 46 2.30 -11.13 -6.57
CA ASP A 46 2.05 -12.43 -7.21
C ASP A 46 2.67 -12.47 -8.63
N ASP A 47 2.39 -13.53 -9.39
CA ASP A 47 2.88 -13.70 -10.77
C ASP A 47 2.44 -12.58 -11.73
N GLU A 48 1.35 -11.85 -11.42
CA GLU A 48 0.83 -10.72 -12.20
C GLU A 48 1.33 -9.36 -11.70
N GLY A 49 1.96 -9.28 -10.53
CA GLY A 49 2.53 -8.05 -9.98
C GLY A 49 1.95 -7.68 -8.62
N LEU A 50 1.49 -6.45 -8.46
CA LEU A 50 0.98 -5.95 -7.18
C LEU A 50 -0.42 -6.52 -6.89
N ALA A 51 -0.46 -7.51 -6.00
CA ALA A 51 -1.65 -8.28 -5.67
C ALA A 51 -2.56 -7.53 -4.69
N HIS A 52 -2.05 -7.25 -3.49
CA HIS A 52 -2.82 -6.61 -2.42
C HIS A 52 -1.92 -5.94 -1.37
N CYS A 53 -2.49 -5.00 -0.63
CA CYS A 53 -1.89 -4.47 0.59
C CYS A 53 -2.36 -5.32 1.77
N SER A 54 -1.43 -5.89 2.53
CA SER A 54 -1.72 -6.76 3.68
C SER A 54 -1.83 -5.95 4.98
N GLN A 55 -1.01 -4.92 5.12
CA GLN A 55 -1.00 -4.03 6.28
C GLN A 55 -0.58 -2.61 5.91
N CYS A 56 -1.12 -1.64 6.62
CA CYS A 56 -0.73 -0.23 6.52
C CYS A 56 -0.72 0.41 7.91
N ALA A 57 0.32 1.18 8.22
CA ALA A 57 0.42 2.00 9.40
C ALA A 57 0.63 3.45 9.00
N SER A 58 -0.19 4.34 9.55
CA SER A 58 -0.04 5.78 9.37
C SER A 58 1.08 6.31 10.28
N PRO A 59 1.71 7.46 9.92
CA PRO A 59 2.70 8.10 10.77
C PRO A 59 2.12 8.55 12.13
N ASP A 60 0.80 8.73 12.21
CA ASP A 60 0.08 9.06 13.44
C ASP A 60 -0.20 7.84 14.36
N GLY A 61 0.23 6.65 13.96
CA GLY A 61 0.18 5.41 14.76
C GLY A 61 -1.08 4.57 14.59
N ARG A 62 -2.02 4.98 13.72
CA ARG A 62 -3.15 4.12 13.32
C ARG A 62 -2.64 2.99 12.42
N GLN A 63 -3.35 1.88 12.47
CA GLN A 63 -3.05 0.70 11.65
C GLN A 63 -4.32 0.25 10.93
N GLY A 64 -4.17 -0.35 9.76
CA GLY A 64 -5.21 -1.05 9.03
C GLY A 64 -4.61 -2.32 8.45
N ALA A 65 -5.35 -3.41 8.50
CA ALA A 65 -4.93 -4.69 7.94
C ALA A 65 -5.94 -5.19 6.90
N LEU A 66 -5.53 -6.17 6.12
CA LEU A 66 -6.35 -6.83 5.10
C LEU A 66 -7.71 -7.28 5.66
N GLU A 67 -7.71 -7.86 6.86
CA GLU A 67 -8.91 -8.35 7.54
C GLU A 67 -9.93 -7.23 7.80
N ASP A 68 -9.46 -6.03 8.14
CA ASP A 68 -10.30 -4.86 8.38
C ASP A 68 -10.91 -4.33 7.09
N TRP A 69 -10.13 -4.31 6.00
CA TRP A 69 -10.58 -3.83 4.70
C TRP A 69 -11.51 -4.83 4.01
N HIS A 70 -11.29 -6.13 4.15
CA HIS A 70 -12.18 -7.17 3.60
C HIS A 70 -13.56 -7.17 4.26
N ARG A 71 -13.65 -6.84 5.55
CA ARG A 71 -14.92 -6.85 6.29
C ARG A 71 -15.82 -5.67 5.93
N TYR A 72 -15.25 -4.53 5.55
CA TYR A 72 -15.98 -3.26 5.40
C TYR A 72 -15.75 -2.53 4.06
N GLY A 73 -14.97 -3.08 3.14
CA GLY A 73 -14.62 -2.39 1.91
C GLY A 73 -13.81 -3.22 0.90
N THR A 74 -12.85 -2.54 0.27
CA THR A 74 -12.07 -3.00 -0.89
C THR A 74 -10.59 -2.86 -0.56
N ASN A 75 -9.69 -3.69 -1.09
CA ASN A 75 -8.26 -3.55 -0.79
C ASN A 75 -7.73 -2.18 -1.30
N PRO A 76 -6.78 -1.53 -0.61
CA PRO A 76 -6.16 -0.30 -1.10
C PRO A 76 -5.64 -0.41 -2.54
N VAL A 77 -5.11 -1.57 -2.90
CA VAL A 77 -4.56 -1.86 -4.24
C VAL A 77 -5.67 -1.95 -5.30
N ASP A 78 -6.87 -2.38 -4.94
CA ASP A 78 -8.06 -2.42 -5.83
C ASP A 78 -8.62 -1.04 -6.17
N HIS A 79 -8.24 0.00 -5.44
CA HIS A 79 -8.57 1.38 -5.80
C HIS A 79 -7.60 1.99 -6.82
N LEU A 80 -6.43 1.38 -7.04
CA LEU A 80 -5.45 1.86 -8.02
C LEU A 80 -5.91 1.56 -9.44
N SER A 81 -5.77 2.54 -10.32
CA SER A 81 -5.83 2.31 -11.76
C SER A 81 -4.68 1.42 -12.23
N LEU A 82 -4.83 0.81 -13.41
CA LEU A 82 -3.78 -0.04 -13.99
C LEU A 82 -2.44 0.71 -14.12
N TRP A 83 -2.48 1.99 -14.51
CA TRP A 83 -1.27 2.82 -14.61
C TRP A 83 -0.62 3.05 -13.24
N GLU A 84 -1.41 3.36 -12.20
CA GLU A 84 -0.89 3.55 -10.84
C GLU A 84 -0.27 2.25 -10.29
N ARG A 85 -0.92 1.10 -10.50
CA ARG A 85 -0.38 -0.22 -10.12
C ARG A 85 0.95 -0.50 -10.80
N GLN A 86 1.01 -0.39 -12.13
CA GLN A 86 2.24 -0.62 -12.88
C GLN A 86 3.37 0.33 -12.42
N ARG A 87 3.03 1.58 -12.10
CA ARG A 87 4.04 2.52 -11.62
C ARG A 87 4.59 2.13 -10.25
N ILE A 88 3.74 1.64 -9.34
CA ILE A 88 4.20 1.09 -8.06
C ILE A 88 5.06 -0.15 -8.27
N GLU A 89 4.63 -1.09 -9.12
CA GLU A 89 5.43 -2.29 -9.45
C GLU A 89 6.82 -1.93 -9.98
N GLN A 90 6.95 -0.89 -10.81
CA GLN A 90 8.24 -0.39 -11.28
C GLN A 90 9.09 0.24 -10.16
N LEU A 91 8.47 0.87 -9.15
CA LEU A 91 9.17 1.36 -7.96
C LEU A 91 9.58 0.23 -7.02
N LEU A 92 8.87 -0.90 -7.08
CA LEU A 92 9.16 -2.12 -6.33
C LEU A 92 10.16 -3.04 -7.05
N ALA A 93 10.55 -2.78 -8.30
CA ALA A 93 11.56 -3.57 -9.01
C ALA A 93 12.97 -3.24 -8.50
#